data_AF-A0A2V6J3Q9-F1
#
_entry.id   AF-A0A2V6J3Q9-F1
#
_cell.length_a   1.000
_cell.length_b   1.000
_cell.length_c   1.000
_cell.angle_alpha   90.00
_cell.angle_beta   90.00
_cell.angle_gamma   90.00
#
_symmetry.space_group_name_H-M   'P 1'
#
loop_
_entity.id
_entity.type
_entity.pdbx_description
1 polymer ?
#
loop_
_entity_poly.entity_id
_entity_poly.type
_entity_poly.pdbx_seq_one_letter_code
_entity_poly.pdbx_strand_id
1 'polypeptide(L)'
;MLHALQENKIKIERRVSDFWPEFGQNGKENVTLTQLLSHSAGLCALDEGVEVTHYDAVIRALEKQTPLWPPGSAHGYHARTFGFL
;
A
#
# COMPACT_ATOMS: atom_id res chain seq x y z
N MET A 1 -0.90 -4.87 12.93
CA MET A 1 -0.14 -3.68 12.47
C MET A 1 -0.14 -2.55 13.50
N LEU A 2 -1.27 -1.91 13.86
CA LEU A 2 -1.28 -0.77 14.78
C LEU A 2 -0.57 -1.03 16.13
N HIS A 3 -0.75 -2.22 16.71
CA HIS A 3 -0.02 -2.62 17.92
C HIS A 3 1.50 -2.63 17.72
N ALA A 4 1.98 -3.23 16.62
CA ALA A 4 3.40 -3.28 16.29
C ALA A 4 3.98 -1.86 16.05
N LEU A 5 3.22 -0.96 15.43
CA LEU A 5 3.64 0.43 15.27
C LEU A 5 3.82 1.12 16.63
N GLN A 6 2.87 0.92 17.55
CA GLN A 6 2.95 1.46 18.90
C GLN A 6 4.17 0.93 19.67
N GLU A 7 4.37 -0.39 19.67
CA GLU A 7 5.50 -1.03 20.38
C GLU A 7 6.86 -0.55 19.86
N ASN A 8 6.96 -0.30 18.56
CA ASN A 8 8.19 0.17 17.92
C ASN A 8 8.28 1.70 17.83
N LYS A 9 7.34 2.44 18.43
CA LYS A 9 7.28 3.92 18.41
C LYS A 9 7.31 4.51 16.99
N ILE A 10 6.71 3.79 16.03
CA ILE A 10 6.61 4.21 14.64
C ILE A 10 5.37 5.09 14.49
N LYS A 11 5.59 6.30 13.99
CA LYS A 11 4.51 7.25 13.69
C LYS A 11 3.75 6.81 12.43
N ILE A 12 2.43 6.94 12.42
CA ILE A 12 1.57 6.54 11.29
C ILE A 12 1.75 7.45 10.06
N GLU A 13 2.36 8.63 10.24
CA GLU A 13 2.73 9.56 9.18
C GLU A 13 4.02 9.15 8.45
N ARG A 14 4.72 8.11 8.93
CA ARG A 14 5.88 7.55 8.21
C ARG A 14 5.45 7.02 6.85
N ARG A 15 6.36 7.06 5.88
CA ARG A 15 6.12 6.60 4.52
C ARG A 15 6.21 5.08 4.50
N VAL A 16 5.39 4.44 3.67
CA VAL A 16 5.49 3.00 3.41
C VAL A 16 6.86 2.66 2.82
N SER A 17 7.35 3.53 1.92
CA SER A 17 8.67 3.42 1.27
C SER A 17 9.86 3.45 2.23
N ASP A 18 9.69 3.90 3.48
CA ASP A 18 10.74 3.82 4.50
C ASP A 18 10.98 2.37 4.98
N PHE A 19 10.01 1.49 4.77
CA PHE A 19 10.03 0.08 5.21
C PHE A 19 10.03 -0.90 4.02
N TRP A 20 9.42 -0.50 2.90
CA TRP A 20 9.34 -1.25 1.65
C TRP A 20 9.78 -0.35 0.49
N PRO A 21 11.09 -0.20 0.23
CA PRO A 21 11.60 0.75 -0.75
C PRO A 21 11.04 0.56 -2.17
N GLU A 22 10.85 -0.69 -2.59
CA GLU A 22 10.33 -1.07 -3.91
C GLU A 22 8.87 -0.61 -4.10
N PHE A 23 8.10 -0.46 -3.03
CA PHE A 23 6.77 0.13 -3.09
C PHE A 23 6.81 1.60 -3.52
N GLY A 24 7.88 2.33 -3.21
CA GLY A 24 8.02 3.77 -3.45
C GLY A 24 8.20 4.17 -4.91
N GLN A 25 7.63 3.44 -5.87
CA GLN A 25 7.70 3.72 -7.30
C GLN A 25 6.36 4.27 -7.82
N ASN A 26 6.38 4.91 -8.99
CA ASN A 26 5.19 5.30 -9.74
C ASN A 26 4.19 6.16 -8.94
N GLY A 27 4.69 7.17 -8.23
CA GLY A 27 3.87 8.13 -7.49
C GLY A 27 3.50 7.68 -6.08
N LYS A 28 4.12 6.60 -5.58
CA LYS A 28 3.88 6.03 -4.26
C LYS A 28 4.94 6.40 -3.22
N GLU A 29 5.93 7.20 -3.59
CA GLU A 29 7.09 7.58 -2.77
C GLU A 29 6.68 8.19 -1.42
N ASN A 30 5.55 8.90 -1.40
CA ASN A 30 5.06 9.67 -0.26
C ASN A 30 3.81 9.07 0.42
N VAL A 31 3.37 7.87 0.02
CA VAL A 31 2.22 7.20 0.67
C VAL A 31 2.56 6.95 2.14
N THR A 32 1.70 7.39 3.04
CA THR A 32 1.89 7.18 4.49
C THR A 32 1.24 5.89 4.98
N LEU A 33 1.68 5.38 6.13
CA LEU A 33 1.00 4.26 6.80
C LEU A 33 -0.47 4.59 7.11
N THR A 34 -0.79 5.85 7.44
CA THR A 34 -2.18 6.31 7.60
C THR A 34 -2.99 6.12 6.31
N GLN A 35 -2.46 6.50 5.16
CA GLN A 35 -3.17 6.36 3.88
C GLN A 35 -3.37 4.89 3.50
N LEU A 36 -2.36 4.06 3.74
CA LEU A 36 -2.43 2.61 3.52
C LEU A 36 -3.49 1.95 4.42
N LEU A 37 -3.44 2.22 5.73
CA LEU A 37 -4.34 1.66 6.73
C LEU A 37 -5.79 2.16 6.62
N SER A 38 -6.00 3.32 5.99
CA SER A 38 -7.33 3.93 5.80
C SER A 38 -7.93 3.68 4.43
N HIS A 39 -7.36 2.76 3.63
CA HIS A 39 -7.84 2.47 2.27
C HIS A 39 -7.83 3.67 1.30
N SER A 40 -6.92 4.62 1.51
CA SER A 40 -6.80 5.83 0.68
C SER A 40 -5.53 5.87 -0.18
N ALA A 41 -4.74 4.79 -0.20
CA ALA A 41 -3.52 4.67 -1.02
C ALA A 41 -3.77 4.47 -2.53
N GLY A 42 -5.01 4.23 -2.97
CA GLY A 42 -5.35 4.07 -4.38
C GLY A 42 -5.02 2.71 -5.00
N LEU A 43 -4.86 1.66 -4.19
CA LEU A 43 -4.44 0.32 -4.64
C LEU A 43 -5.51 -0.74 -4.36
N CYS A 44 -6.78 -0.39 -4.43
CA CYS A 44 -7.88 -1.29 -4.07
C CYS A 44 -8.11 -2.42 -5.09
N ALA A 45 -7.57 -2.28 -6.30
CA ALA A 45 -7.60 -3.27 -7.36
C ALA A 45 -6.27 -3.26 -8.11
N LEU A 46 -5.76 -4.45 -8.46
CA LEU A 46 -4.58 -4.60 -9.31
C LEU A 46 -4.92 -4.19 -10.75
N ASP A 47 -3.98 -3.56 -11.42
CA ASP A 47 -4.06 -3.19 -12.84
C ASP A 47 -3.65 -4.35 -13.78
N GLU A 48 -3.13 -5.45 -13.22
CA GLU A 48 -2.86 -6.70 -13.91
C GLU A 48 -3.64 -7.89 -13.34
N GLY A 49 -3.87 -8.90 -14.20
CA GLY A 49 -4.57 -10.13 -13.85
C GLY A 49 -3.67 -11.09 -13.05
N VAL A 50 -3.50 -10.83 -11.76
CA VAL A 50 -2.74 -11.69 -10.84
C VAL A 50 -3.68 -12.39 -9.86
N GLU A 51 -3.53 -13.70 -9.77
CA GLU A 51 -4.21 -14.52 -8.78
C GLU A 51 -3.66 -14.24 -7.38
N VAL A 52 -4.54 -13.94 -6.42
CA VAL A 52 -4.17 -13.56 -5.04
C VAL A 52 -3.41 -14.66 -4.29
N THR A 53 -3.46 -15.91 -4.76
CA THR A 53 -2.70 -17.03 -4.19
C THR A 53 -1.21 -16.98 -4.54
N HIS A 54 -0.79 -16.16 -5.52
CA HIS A 54 0.60 -15.99 -5.91
C HIS A 54 1.20 -14.75 -5.23
N TYR A 55 1.63 -14.92 -3.98
CA TYR A 55 2.11 -13.83 -3.13
C TYR A 55 3.13 -12.91 -3.81
N ASP A 56 4.24 -13.46 -4.31
CA ASP A 56 5.30 -12.66 -4.93
C ASP A 56 4.84 -11.95 -6.21
N ALA A 57 3.86 -12.51 -6.93
CA ALA A 57 3.31 -11.87 -8.10
C ALA A 57 2.47 -10.65 -7.70
N VAL A 58 1.66 -10.76 -6.65
CA VAL A 58 0.86 -9.63 -6.12
C VAL A 58 1.77 -8.52 -5.59
N ILE A 59 2.83 -8.87 -4.85
CA ILE A 59 3.81 -7.89 -4.35
C ILE A 59 4.45 -7.12 -5.53
N ARG A 60 4.94 -7.84 -6.55
CA ARG A 60 5.53 -7.19 -7.75
C ARG A 60 4.54 -6.34 -8.53
N ALA A 61 3.26 -6.74 -8.58
CA ALA A 61 2.20 -5.96 -9.20
C ALA A 61 2.02 -4.62 -8.45
N LEU A 62 1.89 -4.69 -7.12
CA LEU A 62 1.70 -3.52 -6.26
C LEU A 62 2.89 -2.55 -6.32
N GLU A 63 4.13 -3.05 -6.36
CA GLU A 63 5.34 -2.22 -6.49
C GLU A 63 5.30 -1.37 -7.77
N LYS A 64 4.90 -1.98 -8.89
CA LYS A 64 4.88 -1.34 -10.21
C LYS A 64 3.62 -0.54 -10.49
N GLN A 65 2.52 -0.81 -9.81
CA GLN A 65 1.25 -0.16 -10.10
C GLN A 65 1.26 1.33 -9.73
N THR A 66 0.74 2.17 -10.62
CA THR A 66 0.37 3.56 -10.30
C THR A 66 -0.95 3.56 -9.53
N PRO A 67 -1.10 4.33 -8.44
CA PRO A 67 -2.38 4.46 -7.75
C PRO A 67 -3.52 4.87 -8.69
N LEU A 68 -4.69 4.27 -8.51
CA LEU A 68 -5.91 4.56 -9.29
C LEU A 68 -6.39 6.02 -9.14
N TRP A 69 -5.97 6.67 -8.05
CA TRP A 69 -6.15 8.09 -7.78
C TRP A 69 -4.98 8.59 -6.91
N PRO A 70 -4.71 9.90 -6.85
CA PRO A 70 -3.67 10.45 -5.98
C PRO A 70 -3.85 9.99 -4.52
N PRO A 71 -2.82 9.43 -3.86
CA PRO A 71 -2.96 8.94 -2.49
C PRO A 71 -3.53 9.99 -1.52
N GLY A 72 -4.57 9.60 -0.78
CA GLY A 72 -5.32 10.46 0.13
C GLY A 72 -6.44 11.29 -0.50
N SER A 73 -6.56 11.36 -1.84
CA SER A 73 -7.63 12.14 -2.50
C SER A 73 -8.97 11.42 -2.56
N ALA A 74 -8.99 10.10 -2.39
CA ALA A 74 -10.21 9.28 -2.37
C ALA A 74 -10.01 8.00 -1.53
N HIS A 75 -11.11 7.30 -1.29
CA HIS A 75 -11.16 6.04 -0.55
C HIS A 75 -11.70 4.93 -1.44
N GLY A 76 -11.08 3.75 -1.38
CA GLY A 76 -11.61 2.53 -1.99
C GLY A 76 -11.18 1.32 -1.18
N TYR A 77 -12.13 0.51 -0.74
CA TYR A 77 -11.85 -0.61 0.13
C TYR A 77 -10.92 -1.63 -0.53
N HIS A 78 -9.77 -1.90 0.09
CA HIS A 78 -8.72 -2.77 -0.45
C HIS A 78 -9.04 -4.26 -0.19
N ALA A 79 -10.21 -4.72 -0.62
CA ALA A 79 -10.75 -6.04 -0.25
C ALA A 79 -9.80 -7.22 -0.54
N ARG A 80 -9.01 -7.12 -1.62
CA ARG A 80 -8.08 -8.18 -2.05
C ARG A 80 -6.61 -7.83 -1.81
N THR A 81 -6.28 -6.56 -1.72
CA THR A 81 -4.88 -6.08 -1.64
C THR A 81 -4.46 -5.74 -0.22
N PHE A 82 -5.38 -5.50 0.72
CA PHE A 82 -5.05 -5.08 2.09
C PHE A 82 -4.19 -6.09 2.86
N GLY A 83 -4.31 -7.39 2.59
CA GLY A 83 -3.46 -8.39 3.25
C GLY A 83 -1.99 -8.37 2.81
N PHE A 84 -1.70 -7.70 1.69
CA PHE A 84 -0.36 -7.55 1.12
C PHE A 84 0.27 -6.18 1.43
N LEU A 85 -0.57 -5.20 1.78
CA LEU A 85 -0.21 -3.83 2.10
C LEU A 85 0.02 -3.67 3.61
#